data_AF-G0QZ68-F1
#
_entry.id   AF-G0QZ68-F1
#
_cell.length_a   1.000
_cell.length_b   1.000
_cell.length_c   1.000
_cell.angle_alpha   90.00
_cell.angle_beta   90.00
_cell.angle_gamma   90.00
#
_symmetry.space_group_name_H-M   'P 1'
#
loop_
_entity.id
_entity.type
_entity.pdbx_description
1 polymer ?
#
loop_
_entity_poly.entity_id
_entity_poly.type
_entity_poly.pdbx_seq_one_letter_code
_entity_poly.pdbx_strand_id
1 'polypeptide(L)'
;MHLRYYLNEKGERVYTLSSINNQGVQTLNAHPARFSPDDPYSKERYEQPQMNQSYFNYVNNNIHSQFDPYLDRSRQNSIENFNQQNTRKKQIKTQCDARQRVANSRLRIKGRFVTKSQALIVLGIEKNNDLSQEQLKYRLIIAQYKIIIMYKIYEQPFYIENFF
;
A
#
# COMPACT_ATOMS: atom_id res chain seq x y z
N MET A 1 -9.17 12.21 18.64
CA MET A 1 -9.82 13.53 18.70
C MET A 1 -10.78 13.52 19.87
N HIS A 2 -10.67 14.50 20.77
CA HIS A 2 -11.49 14.57 21.99
C HIS A 2 -12.82 15.31 21.79
N LEU A 3 -12.98 16.01 20.67
CA LEU A 3 -14.21 16.74 20.38
C LEU A 3 -15.33 15.75 20.03
N ARG A 4 -16.40 15.80 20.79
CA ARG A 4 -17.61 14.98 20.63
C ARG A 4 -18.82 15.89 20.41
N TYR A 5 -19.93 15.32 19.97
CA TYR A 5 -21.19 16.04 19.81
C TYR A 5 -22.40 15.14 20.05
N TYR A 6 -23.55 15.75 20.29
CA TYR A 6 -24.86 15.13 20.20
C TYR A 6 -25.81 16.03 19.40
N LEU A 7 -26.96 15.51 18.99
CA LEU A 7 -27.98 16.28 18.27
C LEU A 7 -29.01 16.83 19.25
N ASN A 8 -29.35 18.12 19.12
CA ASN A 8 -30.48 18.71 19.83
C ASN A 8 -31.81 18.35 19.15
N GLU A 9 -32.93 18.79 19.73
CA GLU A 9 -34.28 18.55 19.19
C GLU A 9 -34.49 19.17 17.79
N LYS A 10 -33.69 20.18 17.43
CA LYS A 10 -33.70 20.81 16.11
C LYS A 10 -32.78 20.10 15.10
N GLY A 11 -32.05 19.05 15.51
CA GLY A 11 -31.09 18.33 14.67
C GLY A 11 -29.74 19.03 14.51
N GLU A 12 -29.44 20.06 15.31
CA GLU A 12 -28.16 20.78 15.29
C GLU A 12 -27.15 20.09 16.21
N ARG A 13 -25.86 20.22 15.87
CA ARG A 13 -24.76 19.63 16.65
C ARG A 13 -24.43 20.50 17.87
N VAL A 14 -24.53 19.92 19.06
CA VAL A 14 -24.02 20.51 20.29
C VAL A 14 -22.73 19.81 20.67
N TYR A 15 -21.64 20.57 20.74
CA TYR A 15 -20.29 20.07 20.99
C TYR A 15 -19.99 19.91 22.48
N THR A 16 -19.24 18.87 22.82
CA THR A 16 -18.83 18.57 24.19
C THR A 16 -17.55 17.72 24.19
N LEU A 17 -16.84 17.70 25.32
CA LEU A 17 -15.72 16.78 25.56
C LEU A 17 -16.16 15.52 26.31
N SER A 18 -17.37 15.52 26.88
CA SER A 18 -17.91 14.42 27.67
C SER A 18 -18.41 13.27 26.80
N SER A 19 -18.20 12.04 27.24
CA SER A 19 -18.68 10.82 26.56
C SER A 19 -20.20 10.62 26.65
N ILE A 20 -20.83 11.26 27.62
CA ILE A 20 -22.27 11.18 27.91
C ILE A 20 -22.79 12.61 28.02
N ASN A 21 -23.95 12.89 27.42
CA ASN A 21 -24.60 14.20 27.53
C ASN A 21 -25.40 14.31 28.85
N ASN A 22 -25.98 15.48 29.10
CA ASN A 22 -26.76 15.74 30.33
C ASN A 22 -28.04 14.89 30.44
N GLN A 23 -28.47 14.26 29.34
CA GLN A 23 -29.64 13.38 29.27
C GLN A 23 -29.26 11.89 29.37
N GLY A 24 -27.98 11.56 29.61
CA GLY A 24 -27.52 10.17 29.68
C GLY A 24 -27.27 9.50 28.34
N VAL A 25 -27.40 10.22 27.21
CA VAL A 25 -27.15 9.69 25.87
C VAL A 25 -25.67 9.75 25.53
N GLN A 26 -25.17 8.69 24.90
CA GLN A 26 -23.78 8.61 24.47
C GLN A 26 -23.50 9.60 23.33
N THR A 27 -22.43 10.37 23.47
CA THR A 27 -22.03 11.37 22.47
C THR A 27 -21.22 10.72 21.34
N LEU A 28 -21.27 11.30 20.14
CA LEU A 28 -20.57 10.82 18.96
C LEU A 28 -19.28 11.62 18.73
N ASN A 29 -18.31 11.05 18.01
CA ASN A 29 -17.09 11.78 17.65
C ASN A 29 -17.42 12.87 16.61
N ALA A 30 -16.96 14.10 16.85
CA ALA A 30 -17.22 15.23 15.94
C ALA A 30 -16.49 15.11 14.60
N HIS A 31 -15.43 14.32 14.56
CA HIS A 31 -14.62 14.12 13.36
C HIS A 31 -15.05 12.84 12.64
N PRO A 32 -15.21 12.89 11.31
CA PRO A 32 -15.52 11.71 10.53
C PRO A 32 -14.36 10.70 10.57
N ALA A 33 -14.67 9.45 10.22
CA ALA A 33 -13.63 8.45 9.98
C ALA A 33 -12.68 8.92 8.86
N ARG A 34 -11.38 8.62 9.00
CA ARG A 34 -10.38 8.98 8.00
C ARG A 34 -10.67 8.23 6.70
N PHE A 35 -10.75 8.97 5.60
CA PHE A 35 -10.84 8.37 4.28
C PHE A 35 -9.52 7.70 3.88
N SER A 36 -9.60 6.44 3.46
CA SER A 36 -8.49 5.68 2.91
C SER A 36 -8.86 5.21 1.51
N PRO A 37 -8.13 5.61 0.45
CA PRO A 37 -8.45 5.21 -0.92
C PRO A 37 -8.27 3.70 -1.17
N ASP A 38 -7.41 3.06 -0.38
CA ASP A 38 -7.14 1.61 -0.45
C ASP A 38 -7.98 0.80 0.54
N ASP A 39 -9.09 1.34 1.05
CA ASP A 39 -9.92 0.63 2.02
C ASP A 39 -10.67 -0.55 1.37
N PRO A 40 -10.40 -1.80 1.80
CA PRO A 40 -10.98 -2.99 1.18
C PRO A 40 -12.50 -3.08 1.33
N TYR A 41 -13.09 -2.40 2.32
CA TYR A 41 -14.53 -2.45 2.60
C TYR A 41 -15.32 -1.30 1.95
N SER A 42 -14.72 -0.60 0.99
CA SER A 42 -15.37 0.55 0.33
C SER A 42 -16.61 0.14 -0.46
N LYS A 43 -16.60 -1.06 -1.06
CA LYS A 43 -17.72 -1.59 -1.84
C LYS A 43 -18.90 -1.95 -0.92
N GLU A 44 -18.62 -2.62 0.18
CA GLU A 44 -19.59 -3.08 1.17
C GLU A 44 -20.27 -1.90 1.86
N ARG A 45 -19.54 -0.83 2.16
CA ARG A 45 -20.13 0.40 2.73
C ARG A 45 -21.03 1.15 1.74
N TYR A 46 -20.79 0.98 0.43
CA TYR A 46 -21.66 1.50 -0.61
C TYR A 46 -22.89 0.59 -0.82
N GLU A 47 -22.68 -0.73 -0.80
CA GLU A 47 -23.68 -1.76 -1.06
C GLU A 47 -24.54 -2.11 0.15
N GLN A 48 -24.17 -1.71 1.37
CA GLN A 48 -25.04 -1.73 2.53
C GLN A 48 -25.77 -0.39 2.67
N PRO A 49 -26.86 -0.14 1.92
CA PRO A 49 -27.79 0.90 2.31
C PRO A 49 -28.38 0.45 3.65
N GLN A 50 -27.99 1.14 4.71
CA GLN A 50 -28.69 1.08 5.98
C GLN A 50 -30.20 1.23 5.68
N MET A 51 -30.94 0.19 6.06
CA MET A 51 -32.36 -0.05 5.86
C MET A 51 -33.23 1.16 5.46
N ASN A 52 -33.76 1.12 4.24
CA ASN A 52 -35.15 1.49 3.91
C ASN A 52 -35.41 1.20 2.42
N GLN A 53 -35.90 -0.01 2.08
CA GLN A 53 -36.41 -0.32 0.73
C GLN A 53 -37.50 0.68 0.29
N SER A 54 -38.25 1.27 1.24
CA SER A 54 -39.22 2.33 1.02
C SER A 54 -38.60 3.63 0.48
N TYR A 55 -37.41 4.00 0.95
CA TYR A 55 -36.69 5.20 0.49
C TYR A 55 -36.09 4.98 -0.90
N PHE A 56 -35.59 3.78 -1.17
CA PHE A 56 -35.06 3.40 -2.49
C PHE A 56 -36.15 3.45 -3.58
N ASN A 57 -37.37 3.00 -3.26
CA ASN A 57 -38.52 3.06 -4.19
C ASN A 57 -39.07 4.49 -4.36
N TYR A 58 -39.03 5.32 -3.33
CA TYR A 58 -39.46 6.73 -3.42
C TYR A 58 -38.57 7.56 -4.34
N VAL A 59 -37.25 7.34 -4.29
CA VAL A 59 -36.26 8.02 -5.15
C VAL A 59 -36.41 7.59 -6.61
N ASN A 60 -36.62 6.31 -6.89
CA ASN A 60 -36.75 5.80 -8.26
C ASN A 60 -38.05 6.22 -8.96
N ASN A 61 -39.14 6.41 -8.20
CA ASN A 61 -40.44 6.78 -8.78
C ASN A 61 -40.65 8.30 -8.92
N ASN A 62 -39.89 9.14 -8.22
CA ASN A 62 -40.04 10.61 -8.27
C ASN A 62 -38.92 11.35 -9.01
N ILE A 63 -37.82 10.71 -9.40
CA ILE A 63 -36.74 11.37 -10.14
C ILE A 63 -36.77 10.91 -11.59
N HIS A 64 -37.70 11.46 -12.36
CA HIS A 64 -37.54 11.51 -13.82
C HIS A 64 -37.25 12.92 -14.34
N SER A 65 -36.94 13.91 -13.47
CA SER A 65 -36.89 15.31 -13.93
C SER A 65 -35.99 16.30 -13.18
N GLN A 66 -34.88 15.90 -12.55
CA GLN A 66 -33.88 16.92 -12.13
C GLN A 66 -32.47 16.34 -11.93
N PHE A 67 -31.59 16.68 -12.88
CA PHE A 67 -30.13 16.53 -12.87
C PHE A 67 -29.57 15.15 -12.51
N ASP A 68 -29.39 14.30 -13.53
CA ASP A 68 -28.45 13.18 -13.45
C ASP A 68 -27.00 13.72 -13.52
N PRO A 69 -26.18 13.59 -12.46
CA PRO A 69 -24.80 14.05 -12.46
C PRO A 69 -23.93 13.33 -13.49
N TYR A 70 -24.35 12.16 -13.99
CA TYR A 70 -23.64 11.41 -15.04
C TYR A 70 -23.84 12.01 -16.45
N LEU A 71 -24.87 12.84 -16.65
CA LEU A 71 -25.13 13.55 -17.91
C LEU A 71 -24.44 14.92 -18.00
N ASP A 72 -23.82 15.40 -16.90
CA ASP A 72 -23.01 16.62 -16.93
C ASP A 72 -21.71 16.37 -17.71
N ARG A 73 -21.58 17.09 -18.83
CA ARG A 73 -20.42 17.05 -19.74
C ARG A 73 -19.11 17.30 -18.98
N SER A 74 -19.15 18.07 -17.89
CA SER A 74 -18.00 18.34 -17.00
C SER A 74 -17.50 17.09 -16.27
N ARG A 75 -18.43 16.21 -15.86
CA ARG A 75 -18.11 14.95 -15.19
C ARG A 75 -17.62 13.90 -16.18
N GLN A 76 -18.21 13.85 -17.38
CA GLN A 76 -17.72 13.00 -18.47
C GLN A 76 -16.26 13.34 -18.82
N ASN A 77 -15.93 14.63 -18.95
CA ASN A 77 -14.56 15.10 -19.16
C ASN A 77 -13.62 14.71 -18.01
N SER A 78 -14.09 14.75 -16.77
CA SER A 78 -13.30 14.35 -15.60
C SER A 78 -13.02 12.84 -15.58
N ILE A 79 -14.00 12.01 -15.95
CA ILE A 79 -13.85 10.55 -16.08
C ILE A 79 -12.88 10.22 -17.22
N GLU A 80 -13.01 10.88 -18.38
CA GLU A 80 -12.08 10.71 -19.49
C GLU A 80 -10.66 11.11 -19.11
N ASN A 81 -10.47 12.26 -18.45
CA ASN A 81 -9.18 12.71 -17.94
C ASN A 81 -8.57 11.71 -16.95
N PHE A 82 -9.38 11.15 -16.04
CA PHE A 82 -8.92 10.12 -15.09
C PHE A 82 -8.47 8.85 -15.81
N ASN A 83 -9.26 8.38 -16.78
CA ASN A 83 -8.92 7.20 -17.58
C ASN A 83 -7.64 7.43 -18.40
N GLN A 84 -7.47 8.62 -19.01
CA GLN A 84 -6.24 9.01 -19.72
C GLN A 84 -5.02 9.11 -18.79
N GLN A 85 -5.19 9.58 -17.55
CA GLN A 85 -4.10 9.59 -16.57
C GLN A 85 -3.70 8.17 -16.13
N ASN A 86 -4.67 7.27 -15.95
CA ASN A 86 -4.39 5.89 -15.57
C ASN A 86 -3.69 5.10 -16.68
N THR A 87 -4.05 5.32 -17.95
CA THR A 87 -3.33 4.72 -19.08
C THR A 87 -1.88 5.24 -19.17
N ARG A 88 -1.65 6.53 -18.92
CA ARG A 88 -0.29 7.11 -18.80
C ARG A 88 0.51 6.48 -17.65
N LYS A 89 -0.07 6.33 -16.46
CA LYS A 89 0.58 5.64 -15.33
C LYS A 89 0.96 4.20 -15.67
N LYS A 90 0.10 3.48 -16.42
CA LYS A 90 0.38 2.12 -16.91
C LYS A 90 1.56 2.08 -17.88
N GLN A 91 1.70 3.08 -18.77
CA GLN A 91 2.85 3.23 -19.67
C GLN A 91 4.14 3.63 -18.93
N ILE A 92 4.08 4.47 -17.89
CA ILE A 92 5.26 4.78 -17.06
C ILE A 92 5.78 3.50 -16.37
N LYS A 93 4.88 2.59 -15.98
CA LYS A 93 5.24 1.31 -15.36
C LYS A 93 5.99 0.38 -16.33
N THR A 94 5.65 0.35 -17.61
CA THR A 94 6.43 -0.43 -18.61
C THR A 94 7.80 0.18 -18.90
N GLN A 95 8.00 1.49 -18.69
CA GLN A 95 9.33 2.13 -18.73
C GLN A 95 10.20 1.73 -17.52
N CYS A 96 9.60 1.42 -16.37
CA CYS A 96 10.31 0.85 -15.22
C CYS A 96 10.90 -0.54 -15.52
N ASP A 97 10.31 -1.32 -16.44
CA ASP A 97 10.82 -2.67 -16.77
C ASP A 97 12.21 -2.62 -17.42
N ALA A 98 12.51 -1.59 -18.22
CA ALA A 98 13.85 -1.40 -18.77
C ALA A 98 14.87 -1.10 -17.66
N ARG A 99 14.52 -0.22 -16.72
CA ARG A 99 15.35 0.09 -15.54
C ARG A 99 15.53 -1.12 -14.64
N GLN A 100 14.49 -1.93 -14.47
CA GLN A 100 14.54 -3.15 -13.69
C GLN A 100 15.40 -4.21 -14.37
N ARG A 101 15.32 -4.38 -15.69
CA ARG A 101 16.22 -5.24 -16.46
C ARG A 101 17.69 -4.85 -16.29
N VAL A 102 18.00 -3.56 -16.39
CA VAL A 102 19.37 -3.04 -16.16
C VAL A 102 19.80 -3.22 -14.70
N ALA A 103 18.91 -2.99 -13.74
CA ALA A 103 19.21 -3.16 -12.32
C ALA A 103 19.40 -4.64 -11.92
N ASN A 104 18.71 -5.55 -12.60
CA ASN A 104 18.81 -7.00 -12.38
C ASN A 104 20.06 -7.61 -13.02
N SER A 105 20.58 -7.03 -14.11
CA SER A 105 21.82 -7.51 -14.75
C SER A 105 23.09 -7.04 -14.02
N ARG A 106 23.01 -6.01 -13.17
CA ARG A 106 24.15 -5.45 -12.43
C ARG A 106 24.61 -6.33 -11.26
N LEU A 107 25.92 -6.29 -10.99
CA LEU A 107 26.56 -6.96 -9.85
C LEU A 107 26.21 -6.26 -8.54
N ARG A 108 26.01 -7.04 -7.47
CA ARG A 108 25.66 -6.51 -6.14
C ARG A 108 26.38 -7.22 -5.00
N ILE A 109 26.76 -6.44 -3.99
CA ILE A 109 27.30 -6.94 -2.71
C ILE A 109 26.48 -6.33 -1.58
N LYS A 110 25.88 -7.19 -0.73
CA LYS A 110 24.97 -6.77 0.36
C LYS A 110 23.90 -5.76 -0.12
N GLY A 111 23.36 -5.98 -1.32
CA GLY A 111 22.34 -5.11 -1.95
C GLY A 111 22.86 -3.88 -2.71
N ARG A 112 24.12 -3.46 -2.52
CA ARG A 112 24.72 -2.29 -3.20
C ARG A 112 25.30 -2.65 -4.56
N PHE A 113 25.19 -1.75 -5.55
CA PHE A 113 25.80 -1.93 -6.87
C PHE A 113 27.32 -1.87 -6.78
N VAL A 114 28.00 -2.78 -7.49
CA VAL A 114 29.47 -2.84 -7.52
C VAL A 114 30.02 -3.00 -8.93
N THR A 115 31.26 -2.57 -9.11
CA THR A 115 32.02 -2.74 -10.37
C THR A 115 32.57 -4.17 -10.49
N LYS A 116 32.96 -4.56 -11.71
CA LYS A 116 33.56 -5.88 -11.98
C LYS A 116 34.85 -6.10 -11.17
N SER A 117 35.69 -5.07 -11.05
CA SER A 117 36.94 -5.14 -10.27
C SER A 117 36.69 -5.34 -8.79
N GLN A 118 35.73 -4.62 -8.20
CA GLN A 118 35.33 -4.80 -6.80
C GLN A 118 34.78 -6.21 -6.54
N ALA A 119 33.98 -6.73 -7.48
CA ALA A 119 33.47 -8.10 -7.39
C ALA A 119 34.59 -9.16 -7.44
N LEU A 120 35.57 -8.99 -8.33
CA LEU A 120 36.72 -9.89 -8.44
C LEU A 120 37.58 -9.88 -7.16
N ILE A 121 37.83 -8.69 -6.59
CA ILE A 121 38.57 -8.55 -5.32
C ILE A 121 37.84 -9.31 -4.20
N VAL A 122 36.52 -9.16 -4.08
CA VAL A 122 35.73 -9.81 -3.03
C VAL A 122 35.66 -11.32 -3.20
N LEU A 123 35.69 -11.81 -4.46
CA LEU A 123 35.72 -13.24 -4.77
C LEU A 123 37.13 -13.84 -4.74
N GLY A 124 38.19 -13.03 -4.59
CA GLY A 124 39.59 -13.48 -4.64
C GLY A 124 40.01 -14.02 -6.00
N ILE A 125 39.42 -13.52 -7.10
CA ILE A 125 39.70 -13.99 -8.46
C ILE A 125 40.67 -13.03 -9.15
N GLU A 126 41.69 -13.56 -9.81
CA GLU A 126 42.63 -12.76 -10.60
C GLU A 126 41.94 -12.05 -11.78
N LYS A 127 42.43 -10.84 -12.12
CA LYS A 127 41.81 -9.96 -13.12
C LYS A 127 41.74 -10.55 -14.53
N ASN A 128 42.55 -11.56 -14.84
CA ASN A 128 42.70 -12.16 -16.17
C ASN A 128 41.63 -13.22 -16.50
N ASN A 129 40.69 -13.50 -15.59
CA ASN A 129 39.64 -14.46 -15.87
C ASN A 129 38.48 -13.82 -16.66
N ASP A 130 38.20 -14.40 -17.84
CA ASP A 130 37.09 -14.04 -18.73
C ASP A 130 35.72 -14.50 -18.21
N LEU A 131 35.43 -14.24 -16.93
CA LEU A 131 34.12 -14.51 -16.36
C LEU A 131 33.10 -13.50 -16.90
N SER A 132 31.98 -14.05 -17.39
CA SER A 132 30.78 -13.30 -17.72
C SER A 132 30.21 -12.61 -16.48
N GLN A 133 29.55 -11.48 -16.69
CA GLN A 133 28.88 -10.72 -15.63
C GLN A 133 27.83 -11.56 -14.90
N GLU A 134 27.17 -12.48 -15.60
CA GLU A 134 26.19 -13.40 -15.01
C GLU A 134 26.84 -14.45 -14.09
N GLN A 135 28.00 -14.98 -14.49
CA GLN A 135 28.77 -15.92 -13.67
C GLN A 135 29.30 -15.25 -12.39
N LEU A 136 29.77 -14.01 -12.49
CA LEU A 136 30.18 -13.22 -11.32
C LEU A 136 29.00 -12.94 -10.38
N LYS A 137 27.82 -12.63 -10.93
CA LYS A 137 26.61 -12.42 -10.14
C LYS A 137 26.24 -13.68 -9.35
N TYR A 138 26.25 -14.84 -10.02
CA TYR A 138 25.94 -16.13 -9.37
C TYR A 138 26.92 -16.45 -8.22
N ARG A 139 28.22 -16.25 -8.45
CA ARG A 139 29.26 -16.45 -7.43
C ARG A 139 29.09 -15.51 -6.23
N LEU A 140 28.78 -14.24 -6.46
CA LEU A 140 28.53 -13.27 -5.38
C LEU A 140 27.31 -13.64 -4.53
N ILE A 141 26.24 -14.15 -5.17
CA ILE A 141 25.04 -14.61 -4.47
C ILE A 141 25.37 -15.81 -3.58
N ILE A 142 26.08 -16.82 -4.12
CA ILE A 142 26.52 -17.99 -3.34
C ILE A 142 27.38 -17.56 -2.14
N ALA A 143 28.35 -16.66 -2.36
CA ALA A 143 29.21 -16.17 -1.28
C ALA A 143 28.39 -15.51 -0.16
N GLN A 144 27.37 -14.72 -0.48
CA GLN A 144 26.48 -14.12 0.51
C GLN A 144 25.69 -15.18 1.29
N TYR A 145 25.09 -16.16 0.62
CA TYR A 145 24.34 -17.23 1.29
C TYR A 145 25.24 -18.10 2.16
N LYS A 146 26.47 -18.41 1.72
CA LYS A 146 27.44 -19.18 2.51
C LYS A 146 27.82 -18.45 3.80
N ILE A 147 28.03 -17.14 3.72
CA ILE A 147 28.28 -16.29 4.90
C ILE A 147 27.08 -16.35 5.86
N ILE A 148 25.86 -16.17 5.35
CA ILE A 148 24.62 -16.21 6.17
C ILE A 148 24.46 -17.56 6.87
N ILE A 149 24.64 -18.67 6.15
CA ILE A 149 24.53 -20.03 6.70
C ILE A 149 25.60 -20.25 7.78
N MET A 150 26.85 -19.84 7.54
CA MET A 150 27.91 -19.93 8.55
C MET A 150 27.52 -19.16 9.81
N TYR A 151 27.12 -17.90 9.72
CA TYR A 151 26.68 -17.13 10.88
C TYR A 151 25.53 -17.80 11.64
N LYS A 152 24.55 -18.37 10.93
CA LYS A 152 23.41 -19.07 11.55
C LYS A 152 23.81 -20.37 12.28
N ILE A 153 24.85 -21.06 11.80
CA ILE A 153 25.42 -22.24 12.46
C ILE A 153 26.18 -21.83 13.73
N TYR A 154 26.96 -20.74 13.68
CA TYR A 154 27.71 -20.25 14.84
C TYR A 154 26.84 -19.60 15.93
N GLU A 155 25.61 -19.16 15.61
CA GLU A 155 24.65 -18.63 16.59
C GLU A 155 23.80 -19.71 17.30
N GLN A 156 23.94 -21.00 16.96
CA GLN A 156 23.28 -22.05 17.73
C GLN A 156 24.01 -22.22 19.08
N PRO A 157 23.34 -22.00 20.24
CA PRO A 157 23.96 -22.32 21.52
C PRO A 157 24.19 -23.84 21.58
N PHE A 158 25.45 -24.25 21.67
CA PHE A 158 25.80 -25.61 22.08
C PHE A 158 25.25 -25.83 23.49
N TYR A 159 24.06 -26.43 23.59
CA TYR A 159 23.60 -27.02 24.84
C TYR A 159 24.53 -28.20 25.12
N ILE A 160 25.56 -27.96 25.94
CA ILE A 160 26.29 -29.03 26.60
C ILE A 160 25.32 -29.59 27.63
N GLU A 161 24.62 -30.66 27.26
CA GLU A 161 23.93 -31.50 28.24
C GLU A 161 25.01 -32.12 29.14
N ASN A 162 25.21 -31.47 30.30
CA ASN A 162 25.96 -32.04 31.40
C ASN A 162 25.16 -33.24 31.93
N PHE A 163 25.50 -34.42 31.43
CA PHE A 163 25.21 -35.67 32.13
C PHE A 163 26.05 -35.71 33.42
N PHE A 164 25.42 -35.48 34.56
CA PHE A 164 25.80 -35.99 35.87
C PHE A 164 24.55 -36.25 36.70
#